data_AF-A0A0L1LJC7-F1
#
_entry.id   AF-A0A0L1LJC7-F1
#
_cell.length_a   1.000
_cell.length_b   1.000
_cell.length_c   1.000
_cell.angle_alpha   90.00
_cell.angle_beta   90.00
_cell.angle_gamma   90.00
#
_symmetry.space_group_name_H-M   'P 1'
#
loop_
_entity.id
_entity.type
_entity.pdbx_description
1 polymer ?
#
loop_
_entity_poly.entity_id
_entity_poly.type
_entity_poly.pdbx_seq_one_letter_code
_entity_poly.pdbx_strand_id
1 'polypeptide(L)'
;MIVIILDTNILHKSPFLSRDEWRSLSTHKDEWKVKIMVPEVVVMETTNTVQREWTRQKNTFSTAKVGEFGLQEHADAIVHAIAARIDSYEDDLKKRLSELGAEVLPDPTISHTKVAERASKGKAPYQGKATKDNYRDTLIWLTVIEAARNNPDDEVWFVSDNHKDFGGLEGEDGDQIPKALHQELQKELASLGLQNQVKYAANLAALVQHISALYGPIATEELDRLTAAVKYDLLEQLLNEQVLTMTIPARDVALEPAASVAAVNEILSPELKWNFSDEAKSGEHEWTANYVVDLEAVVLGYSSDMEEMLTIDNKVLRASGTVSFTTDGNIQKFEVSRLEAHPDDPNHRLWELLDKAGFAERNSLGKYLTDRLQIGLTLPPEIMEAMRRTAQLASGLTLPPETMEAMRKVLEAAAEKEEPDEKIPNAEPSPKS
;
A
#
# COMPACT_ATOMS: atom_id res chain seq x y z
N MET A 1 2.49 14.16 -24.96
CA MET A 1 3.53 13.24 -24.45
C MET A 1 3.07 12.68 -23.13
N ILE A 2 3.76 11.68 -22.59
CA ILE A 2 3.46 11.12 -21.27
C ILE A 2 4.53 11.60 -20.29
N VAL A 3 4.14 12.33 -19.26
CA VAL A 3 5.03 12.79 -18.19
C VAL A 3 4.79 11.94 -16.96
N ILE A 4 5.83 11.29 -16.43
CA ILE A 4 5.75 10.44 -15.24
C ILE A 4 6.44 11.16 -14.09
N ILE A 5 5.71 11.41 -13.00
CA ILE A 5 6.21 12.02 -11.77
C ILE A 5 6.24 10.97 -10.67
N LEU A 6 7.39 10.81 -10.03
CA LEU A 6 7.63 9.72 -9.08
C LEU A 6 7.61 10.20 -7.63
N ASP A 7 7.05 9.39 -6.75
CA ASP A 7 7.16 9.54 -5.29
C ASP A 7 8.36 8.75 -4.72
N THR A 8 8.78 9.09 -3.50
CA THR A 8 9.84 8.45 -2.71
C THR A 8 9.67 6.93 -2.65
N ASN A 9 8.46 6.44 -2.39
CA ASN A 9 8.26 5.00 -2.21
C ASN A 9 8.61 4.17 -3.46
N ILE A 10 8.43 4.76 -4.66
CA ILE A 10 8.73 4.09 -5.94
C ILE A 10 10.25 3.93 -6.11
N LEU A 11 11.03 4.99 -5.83
CA LEU A 11 12.49 4.93 -5.92
C LEU A 11 13.10 4.12 -4.77
N HIS A 12 12.56 4.23 -3.57
CA HIS A 12 13.02 3.48 -2.40
C HIS A 12 12.90 1.96 -2.59
N LYS A 13 11.83 1.49 -3.24
CA LYS A 13 11.65 0.07 -3.57
C LYS A 13 12.62 -0.42 -4.67
N SER A 14 13.27 0.48 -5.40
CA SER A 14 14.23 0.15 -6.46
C SER A 14 15.48 1.06 -6.42
N PRO A 15 16.33 0.96 -5.38
CA PRO A 15 17.44 1.91 -5.17
C PRO A 15 18.49 1.91 -6.29
N PHE A 16 18.53 0.85 -7.10
CA PHE A 16 19.41 0.70 -8.25
C PHE A 16 18.75 0.96 -9.61
N LEU A 17 17.43 1.22 -9.64
CA LEU A 17 16.64 1.44 -10.87
C LEU A 17 16.88 0.36 -11.94
N SER A 18 17.06 -0.88 -11.49
CA SER A 18 17.52 -1.99 -12.33
C SER A 18 16.41 -2.99 -12.70
N ARG A 19 15.22 -2.81 -12.12
CA ARG A 19 14.02 -3.60 -12.42
C ARG A 19 13.53 -3.34 -13.85
N ASP A 20 12.74 -4.26 -14.39
CA ASP A 20 12.37 -4.28 -15.80
C ASP A 20 11.55 -3.06 -16.21
N GLU A 21 10.73 -2.52 -15.32
CA GLU A 21 9.95 -1.30 -15.58
C GLU A 21 10.86 -0.10 -15.92
N TRP A 22 12.01 0.05 -15.26
CA TRP A 22 12.98 1.11 -15.55
C TRP A 22 13.67 0.89 -16.90
N ARG A 23 14.03 -0.36 -17.19
CA ARG A 23 14.68 -0.73 -18.47
C ARG A 23 13.73 -0.50 -19.64
N SER A 24 12.46 -0.87 -19.47
CA SER A 24 11.42 -0.68 -20.47
C SER A 24 11.18 0.80 -20.75
N LEU A 25 11.03 1.62 -19.71
CA LEU A 25 10.92 3.08 -19.86
C LEU A 25 12.13 3.70 -20.55
N SER A 26 13.34 3.24 -20.24
CA SER A 26 14.57 3.74 -20.86
C SER A 26 14.68 3.33 -22.33
N THR A 27 14.32 2.08 -22.65
CA THR A 27 14.44 1.51 -24.00
C THR A 27 13.42 2.09 -24.96
N HIS A 28 12.18 2.29 -24.51
CA HIS A 28 11.07 2.76 -25.35
C HIS A 28 10.76 4.26 -25.19
N LYS A 29 11.62 5.01 -24.50
CA LYS A 29 11.39 6.42 -24.14
C LYS A 29 10.93 7.29 -25.32
N ASP A 30 11.65 7.20 -26.43
CA ASP A 30 11.40 8.03 -27.62
C ASP A 30 10.15 7.58 -28.38
N GLU A 31 9.93 6.26 -28.46
CA GLU A 31 8.77 5.65 -29.10
C GLU A 31 7.49 6.02 -28.34
N TRP A 32 7.50 5.80 -27.02
CA TRP A 32 6.37 6.08 -26.14
C TRP A 32 6.23 7.56 -25.78
N LYS A 33 7.17 8.40 -26.25
CA LYS A 33 7.25 9.84 -25.94
C LYS A 33 7.09 10.09 -24.43
N VAL A 34 7.84 9.33 -23.64
CA VAL A 34 7.80 9.39 -22.18
C VAL A 34 8.88 10.31 -21.64
N LYS A 35 8.50 11.13 -20.67
CA LYS A 35 9.41 11.97 -19.91
C LYS A 35 9.27 11.65 -18.42
N ILE A 36 10.37 11.22 -17.80
CA ILE A 36 10.41 10.94 -16.36
C ILE A 36 10.84 12.22 -15.64
N MET A 37 10.10 12.58 -14.59
CA MET A 37 10.37 13.71 -13.72
C MET A 37 10.40 13.23 -12.26
N VAL A 38 11.36 13.72 -11.49
CA VAL A 38 11.52 13.37 -10.08
C VAL A 38 11.61 14.65 -9.25
N PRO A 39 10.69 14.91 -8.31
CA PRO A 39 10.82 16.05 -7.39
C PRO A 39 12.14 16.00 -6.61
N GLU A 40 12.80 17.14 -6.39
CA GLU A 40 14.04 17.21 -5.62
C GLU A 40 13.86 16.69 -4.18
N VAL A 41 12.74 17.04 -3.53
CA VAL A 41 12.35 16.48 -2.23
C VAL A 41 12.30 14.94 -2.21
N VAL A 42 11.90 14.30 -3.32
CA VAL A 42 11.83 12.83 -3.46
C VAL A 42 13.23 12.23 -3.55
N VAL A 43 14.15 12.86 -4.28
CA VAL A 43 15.56 12.43 -4.33
C VAL A 43 16.18 12.51 -2.93
N MET A 44 16.00 13.65 -2.25
CA MET A 44 16.51 13.87 -0.89
C MET A 44 15.95 12.82 0.10
N GLU A 45 14.65 12.54 0.05
CA GLU A 45 14.04 11.58 0.96
C GLU A 45 14.46 10.14 0.66
N THR A 46 14.54 9.78 -0.61
CA THR A 46 15.00 8.45 -1.05
C THR A 46 16.42 8.20 -0.55
N THR A 47 17.33 9.16 -0.74
CA THR A 47 18.71 9.09 -0.23
C THR A 47 18.75 8.81 1.27
N ASN A 48 18.06 9.64 2.06
CA ASN A 48 18.07 9.50 3.52
C ASN A 48 17.47 8.17 3.98
N THR A 49 16.40 7.71 3.34
CA THR A 49 15.71 6.48 3.73
C THR A 49 16.56 5.25 3.39
N VAL A 50 17.12 5.19 2.18
CA VAL A 50 17.98 4.08 1.76
C VAL A 50 19.26 4.02 2.58
N GLN A 51 19.93 5.16 2.82
CA GLN A 51 21.13 5.21 3.65
C GLN A 51 20.88 4.74 5.08
N ARG A 52 19.74 5.14 5.68
CA ARG A 52 19.35 4.70 7.02
C ARG A 52 19.11 3.19 7.05
N GLU A 53 18.39 2.66 6.07
CA GLU A 53 18.10 1.23 5.97
C GLU A 53 19.38 0.40 5.78
N TRP A 54 20.23 0.80 4.85
CA TRP A 54 21.51 0.13 4.59
C TRP A 54 22.45 0.23 5.80
N THR A 55 22.44 1.34 6.53
CA THR A 55 23.22 1.47 7.77
C THR A 55 22.72 0.48 8.83
N ARG A 56 21.40 0.32 8.98
CA ARG A 56 20.80 -0.67 9.88
C ARG A 56 21.24 -2.08 9.51
N GLN A 57 21.11 -2.47 8.23
CA GLN A 57 21.51 -3.78 7.74
C GLN A 57 23.02 -4.03 7.89
N LYS A 58 23.86 -3.03 7.60
CA LYS A 58 25.31 -3.05 7.81
C LYS A 58 25.65 -3.32 9.27
N ASN A 59 24.98 -2.61 10.19
CA ASN A 59 25.22 -2.78 11.62
C ASN A 59 24.82 -4.18 12.09
N THR A 60 23.68 -4.70 11.63
CA THR A 60 23.29 -6.10 11.90
C THR A 60 24.35 -7.08 11.39
N PHE A 61 24.80 -6.94 10.14
CA PHE A 61 25.84 -7.79 9.56
C PHE A 61 27.17 -7.72 10.35
N SER A 62 27.56 -6.53 10.81
CA SER A 62 28.79 -6.33 11.58
C SER A 62 28.84 -7.06 12.93
N THR A 63 27.68 -7.49 13.44
CA THR A 63 27.60 -8.28 14.68
C THR A 63 27.75 -9.79 14.47
N ALA A 64 27.86 -10.25 13.22
CA ALA A 64 28.00 -11.66 12.89
C ALA A 64 29.32 -12.22 13.44
N LYS A 65 29.23 -13.33 14.20
CA LYS A 65 30.39 -14.02 14.79
C LYS A 65 31.09 -14.91 13.76
N VAL A 66 31.75 -14.29 12.78
CA VAL A 66 32.44 -15.02 11.70
C VAL A 66 33.91 -15.36 12.02
N GLY A 67 34.46 -14.79 13.10
CA GLY A 67 35.85 -14.98 13.50
C GLY A 67 36.23 -16.42 13.83
N GLU A 68 35.31 -17.22 14.38
CA GLU A 68 35.52 -18.65 14.67
C GLU A 68 35.73 -19.49 13.40
N PHE A 69 35.31 -18.97 12.25
CA PHE A 69 35.51 -19.57 10.93
C PHE A 69 36.74 -19.02 10.19
N GLY A 70 37.50 -18.10 10.80
CA GLY A 70 38.64 -17.44 10.15
C GLY A 70 38.25 -16.45 9.04
N LEU A 71 37.01 -15.94 9.04
CA LEU A 71 36.46 -15.09 7.97
C LEU A 71 36.39 -13.60 8.31
N GLN A 72 36.99 -13.18 9.43
CA GLN A 72 36.86 -11.80 9.92
C GLN A 72 37.32 -10.74 8.90
N GLU A 73 38.47 -10.95 8.26
CA GLU A 73 38.99 -10.02 7.25
C GLU A 73 38.03 -9.83 6.06
N HIS A 74 37.34 -10.90 5.65
CA HIS A 74 36.36 -10.85 4.56
C HIS A 74 35.10 -10.09 4.99
N ALA A 75 34.63 -10.30 6.22
CA ALA A 75 33.49 -9.54 6.74
C ALA A 75 33.82 -8.06 6.89
N ASP A 76 35.01 -7.71 7.38
CA ASP A 76 35.45 -6.32 7.50
C ASP A 76 35.54 -5.65 6.12
N ALA A 77 36.05 -6.35 5.10
CA ALA A 77 36.08 -5.86 3.72
C ALA A 77 34.66 -5.61 3.16
N ILE A 78 33.71 -6.51 3.44
CA ILE A 78 32.30 -6.35 3.05
C ILE A 78 31.68 -5.14 3.76
N VAL A 79 31.88 -5.00 5.08
CA VAL A 79 31.37 -3.85 5.85
C VAL A 79 31.91 -2.53 5.30
N HIS A 80 33.20 -2.49 4.96
CA HIS A 80 33.83 -1.31 4.36
C HIS A 80 33.24 -1.00 2.97
N ALA A 81 33.04 -2.01 2.13
CA ALA A 81 32.40 -1.84 0.83
C ALA A 81 30.96 -1.33 0.96
N ILE A 82 30.18 -1.83 1.92
CA ILE A 82 28.82 -1.34 2.20
C ILE A 82 28.86 0.12 2.65
N ALA A 83 29.78 0.49 3.55
CA ALA A 83 29.91 1.88 3.99
C ALA A 83 30.21 2.83 2.82
N ALA A 84 31.16 2.46 1.94
CA ALA A 84 31.45 3.25 0.74
C ALA A 84 30.23 3.38 -0.20
N ARG A 85 29.39 2.35 -0.31
CA ARG A 85 28.13 2.39 -1.08
C ARG A 85 27.07 3.29 -0.45
N ILE A 86 26.96 3.32 0.87
CA ILE A 86 26.06 4.23 1.59
C ILE A 86 26.49 5.68 1.34
N ASP A 87 27.79 5.98 1.50
CA ASP A 87 28.33 7.33 1.37
C ASP A 87 28.19 7.89 -0.06
N SER A 88 28.31 7.03 -1.08
CA SER A 88 28.18 7.41 -2.50
C SER A 88 26.76 7.36 -3.04
N TYR A 89 25.76 6.91 -2.25
CA TYR A 89 24.44 6.57 -2.77
C TYR A 89 23.72 7.73 -3.46
N GLU A 90 23.81 8.95 -2.93
CA GLU A 90 23.12 10.11 -3.52
C GLU A 90 23.62 10.43 -4.93
N ASP A 91 24.94 10.49 -5.11
CA ASP A 91 25.57 10.76 -6.40
C ASP A 91 25.29 9.63 -7.39
N ASP A 92 25.36 8.39 -6.91
CA ASP A 92 25.01 7.18 -7.65
C ASP A 92 23.54 7.20 -8.11
N LEU A 93 22.61 7.62 -7.27
CA LEU A 93 21.19 7.75 -7.60
C LEU A 93 20.96 8.83 -8.64
N LYS A 94 21.53 10.03 -8.46
CA LYS A 94 21.42 11.14 -9.43
C LYS A 94 22.00 10.74 -10.79
N LYS A 95 23.13 10.02 -10.79
CA LYS A 95 23.72 9.48 -12.02
C LYS A 95 22.78 8.50 -12.70
N ARG A 96 22.20 7.53 -11.99
CA ARG A 96 21.24 6.57 -12.55
C ARG A 96 19.99 7.26 -13.11
N LEU A 97 19.45 8.26 -12.40
CA LEU A 97 18.33 9.07 -12.89
C LEU A 97 18.69 9.80 -14.19
N SER A 98 19.88 10.39 -14.26
CA SER A 98 20.39 11.04 -15.47
C SER A 98 20.57 10.07 -16.64
N GLU A 99 21.07 8.85 -16.37
CA GLU A 99 21.22 7.79 -17.38
C GLU A 99 19.87 7.31 -17.94
N LEU A 100 18.80 7.29 -17.12
CA LEU A 100 17.42 7.10 -17.59
C LEU A 100 16.85 8.32 -18.34
N GLY A 101 17.58 9.44 -18.33
CA GLY A 101 17.16 10.73 -18.81
C GLY A 101 15.95 11.29 -18.05
N ALA A 102 15.87 10.98 -16.75
CA ALA A 102 14.92 11.61 -15.85
C ALA A 102 15.37 13.04 -15.52
N GLU A 103 14.41 13.95 -15.44
CA GLU A 103 14.63 15.33 -15.02
C GLU A 103 14.35 15.45 -13.52
N VAL A 104 15.32 15.94 -12.75
CA VAL A 104 15.08 16.30 -11.34
C VAL A 104 14.45 17.69 -11.31
N LEU A 105 13.20 17.76 -10.87
CA LEU A 105 12.44 19.00 -10.76
C LEU A 105 12.83 19.74 -9.48
N PRO A 106 13.13 21.05 -9.53
CA PRO A 106 13.35 21.82 -8.33
C PRO A 106 12.09 21.86 -7.45
N ASP A 107 12.28 22.11 -6.16
CA ASP A 107 11.15 22.33 -5.26
C ASP A 107 10.27 23.51 -5.75
N PRO A 108 8.94 23.39 -5.63
CA PRO A 108 8.02 24.41 -6.11
C PRO A 108 8.25 25.73 -5.37
N THR A 109 8.20 26.85 -6.09
CA THR A 109 8.39 28.17 -5.48
C THR A 109 7.13 28.56 -4.69
N ILE A 110 7.02 28.07 -3.45
CA ILE A 110 5.93 28.35 -2.53
C ILE A 110 6.44 28.99 -1.24
N SER A 111 5.73 30.01 -0.74
CA SER A 111 6.01 30.56 0.58
C SER A 111 5.74 29.51 1.66
N HIS A 112 6.67 29.31 2.60
CA HIS A 112 6.46 28.47 3.77
C HIS A 112 5.20 28.87 4.57
N THR A 113 4.78 30.14 4.51
CA THR A 113 3.51 30.58 5.11
C THR A 113 2.31 29.86 4.48
N LYS A 114 2.31 29.61 3.17
CA LYS A 114 1.23 28.86 2.51
C LYS A 114 1.23 27.38 2.91
N VAL A 115 2.41 26.79 3.08
CA VAL A 115 2.52 25.40 3.57
C VAL A 115 2.03 25.32 5.02
N ALA A 116 2.42 26.26 5.88
CA ALA A 116 1.92 26.38 7.25
C ALA A 116 0.41 26.65 7.32
N GLU A 117 -0.14 27.44 6.40
CA GLU A 117 -1.58 27.62 6.26
C GLU A 117 -2.30 26.33 5.87
N ARG A 118 -1.72 25.55 4.95
CA ARG A 118 -2.27 24.23 4.56
C ARG A 118 -2.31 23.29 5.77
N ALA A 119 -1.19 23.21 6.48
CA ALA A 119 -1.05 22.39 7.69
C ALA A 119 -2.01 22.81 8.81
N SER A 120 -2.08 24.11 9.14
CA SER A 120 -2.96 24.64 10.20
C SER A 120 -4.44 24.46 9.89
N LYS A 121 -4.81 24.42 8.60
CA LYS A 121 -6.19 24.15 8.14
C LYS A 121 -6.50 22.65 8.05
N GLY A 122 -5.53 21.77 8.33
CA GLY A 122 -5.71 20.32 8.21
C GLY A 122 -6.09 19.87 6.80
N LYS A 123 -5.58 20.57 5.78
CA LYS A 123 -5.82 20.23 4.37
C LYS A 123 -4.87 19.12 3.94
N ALA A 124 -5.37 18.14 3.18
CA ALA A 124 -4.57 17.01 2.68
C ALA A 124 -3.28 17.51 2.02
N PRO A 125 -2.11 16.88 2.23
CA PRO A 125 -1.92 15.62 2.93
C PRO A 125 -1.96 15.74 4.46
N TYR A 126 -2.20 16.91 5.07
CA TYR A 126 -2.29 17.06 6.52
C TYR A 126 -3.68 16.66 7.09
N GLN A 127 -4.07 15.39 7.01
CA GLN A 127 -5.30 14.89 7.65
C GLN A 127 -4.98 14.16 8.97
N GLY A 128 -5.80 14.39 10.02
CA GLY A 128 -5.69 13.71 11.32
C GLY A 128 -4.86 14.43 12.40
N LYS A 129 -4.95 13.96 13.65
CA LYS A 129 -4.12 14.45 14.77
C LYS A 129 -2.88 13.55 14.94
N ALA A 130 -1.71 14.17 14.73
CA ALA A 130 -0.36 13.86 15.23
C ALA A 130 0.40 12.66 14.65
N THR A 131 1.47 12.94 13.89
CA THR A 131 2.90 12.62 14.20
C THR A 131 3.81 12.78 12.96
N LYS A 132 3.27 12.62 11.74
CA LYS A 132 4.02 12.80 10.50
C LYS A 132 3.95 14.26 10.03
N ASP A 133 5.10 14.87 9.79
CA ASP A 133 5.17 16.17 9.12
C ASP A 133 5.00 15.94 7.60
N ASN A 134 3.81 16.24 7.09
CA ASN A 134 3.45 16.07 5.68
C ASN A 134 3.92 17.25 4.81
N TYR A 135 4.96 17.95 5.26
CA TYR A 135 5.66 18.98 4.49
C TYR A 135 6.18 18.45 3.17
N ARG A 136 6.87 17.30 3.20
CA ARG A 136 7.43 16.68 2.00
C ARG A 136 6.34 16.24 1.03
N ASP A 137 5.30 15.58 1.54
CA ASP A 137 4.12 15.18 0.74
C ASP A 137 3.44 16.42 0.12
N THR A 138 3.41 17.55 0.83
CA THR A 138 2.89 18.82 0.29
C THR A 138 3.74 19.37 -0.84
N LEU A 139 5.08 19.27 -0.75
CA LEU A 139 5.96 19.67 -1.85
C LEU A 139 5.71 18.79 -3.08
N ILE A 140 5.63 17.47 -2.91
CA ILE A 140 5.32 16.52 -3.99
C ILE A 140 3.98 16.85 -4.66
N TRP A 141 2.93 17.05 -3.85
CA TRP A 141 1.59 17.45 -4.31
C TRP A 141 1.64 18.69 -5.21
N LEU A 142 2.36 19.71 -4.76
CA LEU A 142 2.49 20.97 -5.50
C LEU A 142 3.34 20.82 -6.75
N THR A 143 4.41 20.01 -6.71
CA THR A 143 5.21 19.67 -7.89
C THR A 143 4.37 18.98 -8.96
N VAL A 144 3.46 18.07 -8.59
CA VAL A 144 2.54 17.43 -9.56
C VAL A 144 1.65 18.47 -10.24
N ILE A 145 1.06 19.40 -9.48
CA ILE A 145 0.23 20.48 -10.03
C ILE A 145 1.05 21.40 -10.95
N GLU A 146 2.25 21.78 -10.53
CA GLU A 146 3.13 22.66 -11.30
C GLU A 146 3.61 22.00 -12.60
N ALA A 147 3.97 20.71 -12.54
CA ALA A 147 4.33 19.95 -13.73
C ALA A 147 3.17 19.85 -14.73
N ALA A 148 1.93 19.63 -14.28
CA ALA A 148 0.76 19.66 -15.16
C ALA A 148 0.58 21.03 -15.84
N ARG A 149 0.71 22.13 -15.09
CA ARG A 149 0.64 23.49 -15.65
C ARG A 149 1.73 23.79 -16.67
N ASN A 150 2.94 23.29 -16.42
CA ASN A 150 4.10 23.53 -17.28
C ASN A 150 4.09 22.66 -18.55
N ASN A 151 3.23 21.64 -18.61
CA ASN A 151 3.12 20.72 -19.75
C ASN A 151 1.65 20.58 -20.21
N PRO A 152 0.95 21.67 -20.60
CA PRO A 152 -0.51 21.70 -20.76
C PRO A 152 -1.09 20.74 -21.81
N ASP A 153 -0.27 20.31 -22.77
CA ASP A 153 -0.67 19.37 -23.84
C ASP A 153 -0.27 17.91 -23.54
N ASP A 154 0.36 17.67 -22.38
CA ASP A 154 0.86 16.35 -21.98
C ASP A 154 -0.01 15.72 -20.90
N GLU A 155 -0.08 14.39 -20.95
CA GLU A 155 -0.71 13.59 -19.91
C GLU A 155 0.28 13.38 -18.77
N VAL A 156 -0.11 13.75 -17.55
CA VAL A 156 0.77 13.68 -16.38
C VAL A 156 0.34 12.54 -15.48
N TRP A 157 1.22 11.57 -15.29
CA TRP A 157 1.04 10.44 -14.39
C TRP A 157 1.82 10.66 -13.11
N PHE A 158 1.13 10.76 -11.99
CA PHE A 158 1.76 10.66 -10.68
C PHE A 158 1.79 9.19 -10.23
N VAL A 159 2.97 8.70 -9.83
CA VAL A 159 3.18 7.32 -9.40
C VAL A 159 3.58 7.29 -7.93
N SER A 160 2.72 6.71 -7.10
CA SER A 160 2.96 6.55 -5.67
C SER A 160 2.14 5.41 -5.12
N ASP A 161 2.72 4.58 -4.25
CA ASP A 161 1.98 3.60 -3.45
C ASP A 161 1.37 4.19 -2.16
N ASN A 162 1.39 5.52 -1.99
CA ASN A 162 0.81 6.19 -0.83
C ASN A 162 -0.66 6.60 -1.08
N HIS A 163 -1.55 5.62 -1.00
CA HIS A 163 -2.99 5.78 -1.25
C HIS A 163 -3.65 6.75 -0.25
N LYS A 164 -3.15 6.82 0.99
CA LYS A 164 -3.73 7.69 2.03
C LYS A 164 -3.58 9.16 1.69
N ASP A 165 -2.38 9.57 1.29
CA ASP A 165 -2.08 10.98 1.06
C ASP A 165 -2.44 11.41 -0.37
N PHE A 166 -2.42 10.49 -1.35
CA PHE A 166 -2.56 10.85 -2.77
C PHE A 166 -3.61 10.05 -3.56
N GLY A 167 -4.06 8.89 -3.06
CA GLY A 167 -5.05 8.03 -3.71
C GLY A 167 -6.48 8.27 -3.23
N GLY A 168 -7.44 7.70 -3.96
CA GLY A 168 -8.84 7.59 -3.57
C GLY A 168 -9.06 6.52 -2.49
N LEU A 169 -10.32 6.32 -2.08
CA LEU A 169 -10.67 5.21 -1.17
C LEU A 169 -10.23 3.88 -1.79
N GLU A 170 -9.58 3.04 -0.99
CA GLU A 170 -9.07 1.72 -1.42
C GLU A 170 -10.24 0.79 -1.78
N GLY A 171 -9.98 -0.12 -2.73
CA GLY A 171 -10.80 -1.31 -2.89
C GLY A 171 -11.85 -1.30 -3.99
N GLU A 172 -11.63 -0.70 -5.17
CA GLU A 172 -12.51 -1.04 -6.32
C GLU A 172 -11.75 -1.83 -7.41
N ASP A 173 -10.47 -1.52 -7.69
CA ASP A 173 -9.90 -1.90 -8.99
C ASP A 173 -8.49 -2.54 -9.00
N GLY A 174 -7.96 -3.11 -7.90
CA GLY A 174 -6.68 -3.85 -7.93
C GLY A 174 -5.52 -2.99 -8.48
N ASP A 175 -4.78 -3.45 -9.49
CA ASP A 175 -3.76 -2.66 -10.22
C ASP A 175 -4.28 -1.99 -11.51
N GLN A 176 -5.60 -1.86 -11.70
CA GLN A 176 -6.14 -1.13 -12.85
C GLN A 176 -5.73 0.34 -12.85
N ILE A 177 -5.68 0.91 -14.06
CA ILE A 177 -5.12 2.22 -14.35
C ILE A 177 -6.08 2.99 -15.28
N PRO A 178 -6.34 4.28 -15.04
CA PRO A 178 -5.86 5.10 -13.93
C PRO A 178 -6.58 4.81 -12.61
N LYS A 179 -5.87 4.95 -11.49
CA LYS A 179 -6.47 4.96 -10.16
C LYS A 179 -7.08 6.32 -9.83
N ALA A 180 -8.08 6.31 -8.94
CA ALA A 180 -8.64 7.54 -8.40
C ALA A 180 -7.58 8.31 -7.58
N LEU A 181 -7.44 9.61 -7.85
CA LEU A 181 -6.69 10.54 -7.01
C LEU A 181 -7.44 10.87 -5.71
N HIS A 182 -6.72 11.35 -4.69
CA HIS A 182 -7.32 11.86 -3.47
C HIS A 182 -8.33 13.00 -3.76
N GLN A 183 -9.48 13.00 -3.07
CA GLN A 183 -10.60 13.91 -3.37
C GLN A 183 -10.22 15.40 -3.31
N GLU A 184 -9.35 15.79 -2.37
CA GLU A 184 -8.86 17.18 -2.31
C GLU A 184 -7.95 17.53 -3.49
N LEU A 185 -7.14 16.58 -3.99
CA LEU A 185 -6.28 16.78 -5.16
C LEU A 185 -7.15 16.95 -6.40
N GLN A 186 -8.16 16.09 -6.56
CA GLN A 186 -9.14 16.21 -7.64
C GLN A 186 -9.83 17.58 -7.65
N LYS A 187 -10.27 18.07 -6.47
CA LYS A 187 -10.90 19.39 -6.34
C LYS A 187 -9.94 20.52 -6.70
N GLU A 188 -8.69 20.45 -6.26
CA GLU A 188 -7.67 21.45 -6.62
C GLU A 188 -7.38 21.42 -8.12
N LEU A 189 -7.16 20.25 -8.72
CA LEU A 189 -6.96 20.09 -10.15
C LEU A 189 -8.14 20.62 -10.97
N ALA A 190 -9.37 20.30 -10.57
CA ALA A 190 -10.58 20.79 -11.23
C ALA A 190 -10.71 22.32 -11.15
N SER A 191 -10.36 22.93 -10.00
CA SER A 191 -10.35 24.39 -9.86
C SER A 191 -9.33 25.09 -10.77
N LEU A 192 -8.36 24.32 -11.28
CA LEU A 192 -7.30 24.77 -12.16
C LEU A 192 -7.50 24.32 -13.62
N GLY A 193 -8.55 23.55 -13.93
CA GLY A 193 -8.79 22.99 -15.25
C GLY A 193 -7.86 21.83 -15.65
N LEU A 194 -7.21 21.17 -14.68
CA LEU A 194 -6.19 20.12 -14.88
C LEU A 194 -6.72 18.70 -14.60
N GLN A 195 -8.01 18.55 -14.28
CA GLN A 195 -8.59 17.30 -13.78
C GLN A 195 -8.55 16.12 -14.77
N ASN A 196 -8.50 16.39 -16.07
CA ASN A 196 -8.41 15.36 -17.12
C ASN A 196 -6.95 15.08 -17.52
N GLN A 197 -6.01 15.91 -17.06
CA GLN A 197 -4.62 15.87 -17.45
C GLN A 197 -3.79 15.03 -16.48
N VAL A 198 -4.08 15.13 -15.18
CA VAL A 198 -3.35 14.42 -14.13
C VAL A 198 -4.04 13.09 -13.82
N LYS A 199 -3.29 12.01 -13.95
CA LYS A 199 -3.68 10.64 -13.66
C LYS A 199 -2.78 10.05 -12.58
N TYR A 200 -3.23 8.96 -11.96
CA TYR A 200 -2.55 8.32 -10.84
C TYR A 200 -2.34 6.83 -11.06
N ALA A 201 -1.17 6.34 -10.67
CA ALA A 201 -0.84 4.93 -10.63
C ALA A 201 -0.20 4.55 -9.29
N ALA A 202 -0.63 3.43 -8.71
CA ALA A 202 -0.05 2.89 -7.47
C ALA A 202 1.35 2.27 -7.69
N ASN A 203 1.55 1.76 -8.90
CA ASN A 203 2.61 0.83 -9.24
C ASN A 203 3.21 1.23 -10.59
N LEU A 204 4.54 1.39 -10.61
CA LEU A 204 5.25 1.74 -11.84
C LEU A 204 5.18 0.64 -12.89
N ALA A 205 5.24 -0.64 -12.49
CA ALA A 205 5.18 -1.76 -13.43
C ALA A 205 3.82 -1.80 -14.16
N ALA A 206 2.72 -1.61 -13.42
CA ALA A 206 1.39 -1.53 -14.00
C ALA A 206 1.27 -0.34 -14.97
N LEU A 207 1.83 0.84 -14.61
CA LEU A 207 1.83 2.00 -15.52
C LEU A 207 2.64 1.74 -16.79
N VAL A 208 3.82 1.12 -16.67
CA VAL A 208 4.62 0.75 -17.83
C VAL A 208 3.86 -0.22 -18.73
N GLN A 209 3.14 -1.17 -18.16
CA GLN A 209 2.29 -2.09 -18.91
C GLN A 209 1.14 -1.35 -19.62
N HIS A 210 0.47 -0.42 -18.94
CA HIS A 210 -0.55 0.44 -19.53
C HIS A 210 0.00 1.23 -20.72
N ILE A 211 1.16 1.87 -20.57
CA ILE A 211 1.81 2.60 -21.66
C ILE A 211 2.15 1.65 -22.81
N SER A 212 2.69 0.47 -22.51
CA SER A 212 2.99 -0.54 -23.54
C SER A 212 1.76 -0.90 -24.36
N ALA A 213 0.58 -1.03 -23.74
CA ALA A 213 -0.67 -1.34 -24.43
C ALA A 213 -1.13 -0.22 -25.38
N LEU A 214 -0.82 1.04 -25.06
CA LEU A 214 -1.13 2.18 -25.94
C LEU A 214 -0.32 2.15 -27.24
N TYR A 215 0.90 1.60 -27.21
CA TYR A 215 1.82 1.59 -28.34
C TYR A 215 1.93 0.24 -29.05
N GLY A 216 1.58 -0.85 -28.37
CA GLY A 216 1.55 -2.20 -28.92
C GLY A 216 0.19 -2.88 -28.76
N PRO A 217 -0.94 -2.27 -29.18
CA PRO A 217 -2.26 -2.85 -28.91
C PRO A 217 -2.45 -4.20 -29.59
N ILE A 218 -3.13 -5.12 -28.90
CA ILE A 218 -3.56 -6.40 -29.44
C ILE A 218 -5.01 -6.28 -29.92
N ALA A 219 -5.29 -6.71 -31.15
CA ALA A 219 -6.66 -6.74 -31.67
C ALA A 219 -7.50 -7.79 -30.93
N THR A 220 -8.80 -7.56 -30.73
CA THR A 220 -9.67 -8.45 -29.94
C THR A 220 -9.63 -9.91 -30.41
N GLU A 221 -9.73 -10.16 -31.72
CA GLU A 221 -9.68 -11.52 -32.29
C GLU A 221 -8.34 -12.23 -32.03
N GLU A 222 -7.25 -11.45 -32.03
CA GLU A 222 -5.91 -11.94 -31.72
C GLU A 222 -5.78 -12.25 -30.24
N LEU A 223 -6.30 -11.38 -29.38
CA LEU A 223 -6.30 -11.54 -27.93
C LEU A 223 -7.09 -12.79 -27.53
N ASP A 224 -8.27 -13.01 -28.10
CA ASP A 224 -9.06 -14.22 -27.85
C ASP A 224 -8.26 -15.50 -28.15
N ARG A 225 -7.49 -15.49 -29.24
CA ARG A 225 -6.62 -16.61 -29.62
C ARG A 225 -5.45 -16.78 -28.64
N LEU A 226 -4.80 -15.69 -28.25
CA LEU A 226 -3.65 -15.69 -27.34
C LEU A 226 -4.06 -16.15 -25.94
N THR A 227 -5.15 -15.62 -25.41
CA THR A 227 -5.71 -16.00 -24.10
C THR A 227 -6.16 -17.46 -24.10
N ALA A 228 -6.74 -17.97 -25.20
CA ALA A 228 -7.07 -19.39 -25.32
C ALA A 228 -5.85 -20.34 -25.33
N ALA A 229 -4.66 -19.83 -25.67
CA ALA A 229 -3.42 -20.61 -25.65
C ALA A 229 -2.76 -20.65 -24.26
N VAL A 230 -3.15 -19.75 -23.33
CA VAL A 230 -2.53 -19.62 -22.02
C VAL A 230 -2.62 -20.93 -21.24
N LYS A 231 -1.49 -21.34 -20.66
CA LYS A 231 -1.39 -22.50 -19.77
C LYS A 231 -1.80 -22.13 -18.35
N TYR A 232 -3.11 -22.04 -18.11
CA TYR A 232 -3.67 -21.61 -16.83
C TYR A 232 -3.19 -22.46 -15.64
N ASP A 233 -3.08 -23.79 -15.77
CA ASP A 233 -2.57 -24.65 -14.69
C ASP A 233 -1.19 -24.20 -14.17
N LEU A 234 -0.29 -23.78 -15.09
CA LEU A 234 1.03 -23.28 -14.72
C LEU A 234 0.95 -21.88 -14.10
N LEU A 235 0.02 -21.05 -14.57
CA LEU A 235 -0.20 -19.71 -14.07
C LEU A 235 -0.72 -19.75 -12.61
N GLU A 236 -1.64 -20.66 -12.31
CA GLU A 236 -2.14 -20.91 -10.96
C GLU A 236 -1.04 -21.46 -10.05
N GLN A 237 -0.18 -22.37 -10.54
CA GLN A 237 0.97 -22.85 -9.78
C GLN A 237 1.91 -21.71 -9.39
N LEU A 238 2.25 -20.82 -10.34
CA LEU A 238 3.14 -19.69 -10.08
C LEU A 238 2.52 -18.67 -9.12
N LEU A 239 1.20 -18.45 -9.20
CA LEU A 239 0.48 -17.63 -8.23
C LEU A 239 0.60 -18.21 -6.83
N ASN A 240 0.35 -19.52 -6.67
CA ASN A 240 0.44 -20.19 -5.39
C ASN A 240 1.84 -20.09 -4.80
N GLU A 241 2.88 -20.36 -5.60
CA GLU A 241 4.27 -20.27 -5.16
C GLU A 241 4.65 -18.87 -4.67
N GLN A 242 4.25 -17.81 -5.39
CA GLN A 242 4.55 -16.45 -4.95
C GLN A 242 3.74 -16.05 -3.72
N VAL A 243 2.41 -16.23 -3.75
CA VAL A 243 1.50 -15.79 -2.68
C VAL A 243 1.84 -16.45 -1.33
N LEU A 244 2.17 -17.75 -1.32
CA LEU A 244 2.50 -18.47 -0.07
C LEU A 244 3.81 -18.01 0.59
N THR A 245 4.66 -17.29 -0.14
CA THR A 245 5.93 -16.75 0.39
C THR A 245 5.85 -15.28 0.77
N MET A 246 4.72 -14.62 0.49
CA MET A 246 4.54 -13.20 0.79
C MET A 246 4.30 -12.97 2.27
N THR A 247 4.92 -11.91 2.78
CA THR A 247 4.61 -11.31 4.08
C THR A 247 3.88 -10.01 3.82
N ILE A 248 2.66 -9.90 4.32
CA ILE A 248 1.72 -8.83 3.94
C ILE A 248 1.31 -8.08 5.21
N PRO A 249 1.16 -6.75 5.19
CA PRO A 249 0.55 -6.04 6.32
C PRO A 249 -0.85 -6.59 6.61
N ALA A 250 -1.16 -6.89 7.87
CA ALA A 250 -2.47 -7.42 8.26
C ALA A 250 -3.64 -6.50 7.85
N ARG A 251 -3.37 -5.19 7.76
CA ARG A 251 -4.28 -4.17 7.25
C ARG A 251 -4.69 -4.40 5.80
N ASP A 252 -3.73 -4.72 4.94
CA ASP A 252 -3.97 -4.80 3.49
C ASP A 252 -4.87 -5.98 3.12
N VAL A 253 -4.85 -7.04 3.94
CA VAL A 253 -5.73 -8.22 3.85
C VAL A 253 -6.91 -8.17 4.83
N ALA A 254 -7.18 -6.99 5.40
CA ALA A 254 -8.31 -6.73 6.29
C ALA A 254 -8.47 -7.77 7.43
N LEU A 255 -7.35 -8.24 8.01
CA LEU A 255 -7.39 -9.11 9.18
C LEU A 255 -7.88 -8.34 10.41
N GLU A 256 -8.20 -9.07 11.48
CA GLU A 256 -8.50 -8.42 12.74
C GLU A 256 -7.31 -7.54 13.20
N PRO A 257 -7.55 -6.35 13.78
CA PRO A 257 -6.49 -5.43 14.22
C PRO A 257 -5.54 -5.99 15.30
N ALA A 258 -5.87 -7.16 15.84
CA ALA A 258 -4.96 -7.92 16.68
C ALA A 258 -3.72 -8.37 15.89
N ALA A 259 -3.79 -8.62 14.58
CA ALA A 259 -2.63 -8.98 13.78
C ALA A 259 -1.90 -7.74 13.23
N SER A 260 -0.58 -7.84 13.09
CA SER A 260 0.26 -6.83 12.43
C SER A 260 0.72 -7.30 11.05
N VAL A 261 0.96 -8.59 10.92
CA VAL A 261 1.48 -9.23 9.71
C VAL A 261 0.55 -10.38 9.33
N ALA A 262 0.41 -10.62 8.04
CA ALA A 262 -0.35 -11.71 7.45
C ALA A 262 0.54 -12.57 6.57
N ALA A 263 0.28 -13.88 6.55
CA ALA A 263 0.83 -14.81 5.58
C ALA A 263 -0.29 -15.69 5.04
N VAL A 264 -0.26 -15.98 3.74
CA VAL A 264 -1.18 -16.95 3.14
C VAL A 264 -0.64 -18.35 3.41
N ASN A 265 -1.48 -19.21 3.98
CA ASN A 265 -1.12 -20.59 4.29
C ASN A 265 -1.60 -21.57 3.22
N GLU A 266 -2.80 -21.34 2.68
CA GLU A 266 -3.42 -22.23 1.70
C GLU A 266 -4.35 -21.43 0.81
N ILE A 267 -4.42 -21.81 -0.47
CA ILE A 267 -5.40 -21.29 -1.43
C ILE A 267 -6.47 -22.36 -1.62
N LEU A 268 -7.72 -21.98 -1.38
CA LEU A 268 -8.90 -22.86 -1.37
C LEU A 268 -9.65 -22.86 -2.71
N SER A 269 -9.41 -21.85 -3.55
CA SER A 269 -10.09 -21.74 -4.85
C SER A 269 -9.71 -22.89 -5.79
N PRO A 270 -10.69 -23.70 -6.25
CA PRO A 270 -10.43 -24.81 -7.15
C PRO A 270 -10.21 -24.39 -8.60
N GLU A 271 -10.70 -23.20 -8.98
CA GLU A 271 -10.55 -22.61 -10.31
C GLU A 271 -10.48 -21.09 -10.15
N LEU A 272 -9.52 -20.46 -10.81
CA LEU A 272 -9.32 -19.01 -10.73
C LEU A 272 -9.80 -18.29 -11.99
N LYS A 273 -10.52 -17.18 -11.79
CA LYS A 273 -10.97 -16.32 -12.90
C LYS A 273 -9.97 -15.20 -13.13
N TRP A 274 -9.18 -15.35 -14.18
CA TRP A 274 -8.19 -14.38 -14.60
C TRP A 274 -8.82 -13.27 -15.43
N ASN A 275 -8.64 -12.04 -15.01
CA ASN A 275 -8.99 -10.86 -15.80
C ASN A 275 -7.70 -10.19 -16.25
N PHE A 276 -7.43 -10.24 -17.56
CA PHE A 276 -6.32 -9.51 -18.16
C PHE A 276 -6.75 -8.09 -18.56
N SER A 277 -5.82 -7.16 -18.49
CA SER A 277 -6.01 -5.79 -18.98
C SER A 277 -4.69 -5.23 -19.49
N ASP A 278 -4.76 -4.15 -20.26
CA ASP A 278 -3.61 -3.49 -20.87
C ASP A 278 -2.75 -4.48 -21.67
N GLU A 279 -3.39 -5.31 -22.50
CA GLU A 279 -2.69 -6.33 -23.26
C GLU A 279 -1.86 -5.70 -24.38
N ALA A 280 -0.57 -5.99 -24.38
CA ALA A 280 0.39 -5.37 -25.27
C ALA A 280 1.25 -6.42 -25.99
N LYS A 281 1.51 -6.22 -27.28
CA LYS A 281 2.55 -6.96 -27.98
C LYS A 281 3.91 -6.56 -27.44
N SER A 282 4.73 -7.56 -27.16
CA SER A 282 6.12 -7.41 -26.75
C SER A 282 7.00 -8.13 -27.77
N GLY A 283 7.25 -7.48 -28.90
CA GLY A 283 7.93 -8.12 -30.04
C GLY A 283 7.01 -9.02 -30.88
N GLU A 284 7.60 -9.89 -31.69
CA GLU A 284 6.88 -10.68 -32.71
C GLU A 284 6.16 -11.91 -32.13
N HIS A 285 6.68 -12.47 -31.03
CA HIS A 285 6.25 -13.75 -30.49
C HIS A 285 5.88 -13.71 -29.00
N GLU A 286 5.77 -12.53 -28.41
CA GLU A 286 5.40 -12.39 -27.00
C GLU A 286 4.36 -11.29 -26.82
N TRP A 287 3.62 -11.40 -25.72
CA TRP A 287 2.67 -10.40 -25.28
C TRP A 287 2.66 -10.32 -23.76
N THR A 288 2.27 -9.16 -23.24
CA THR A 288 2.23 -8.87 -21.81
C THR A 288 0.86 -8.33 -21.42
N ALA A 289 0.50 -8.49 -20.15
CA ALA A 289 -0.74 -7.97 -19.61
C ALA A 289 -0.60 -7.68 -18.11
N ASN A 290 -1.42 -6.73 -17.64
CA ASN A 290 -1.81 -6.67 -16.24
C ASN A 290 -2.83 -7.77 -15.97
N TYR A 291 -2.87 -8.30 -14.75
CA TYR A 291 -3.91 -9.24 -14.34
C TYR A 291 -4.49 -8.89 -12.98
N VAL A 292 -5.75 -9.28 -12.80
CA VAL A 292 -6.45 -9.32 -11.52
C VAL A 292 -7.13 -10.67 -11.37
N VAL A 293 -6.95 -11.31 -10.22
CA VAL A 293 -7.55 -12.59 -9.88
C VAL A 293 -7.99 -12.58 -8.41
N ASP A 294 -9.23 -12.97 -8.18
CA ASP A 294 -9.78 -13.13 -6.83
C ASP A 294 -9.63 -14.60 -6.41
N LEU A 295 -9.17 -14.83 -5.19
CA LEU A 295 -8.86 -16.15 -4.63
C LEU A 295 -9.34 -16.26 -3.19
N GLU A 296 -9.88 -17.42 -2.82
CA GLU A 296 -10.19 -17.78 -1.44
C GLU A 296 -8.94 -18.40 -0.82
N ALA A 297 -8.55 -17.93 0.35
CA ALA A 297 -7.35 -18.38 1.04
C ALA A 297 -7.52 -18.44 2.55
N VAL A 298 -6.75 -19.35 3.17
CA VAL A 298 -6.51 -19.36 4.61
C VAL A 298 -5.36 -18.40 4.90
N VAL A 299 -5.63 -17.36 5.67
CA VAL A 299 -4.69 -16.32 6.04
C VAL A 299 -4.39 -16.42 7.53
N LEU A 300 -3.10 -16.47 7.87
CA LEU A 300 -2.62 -16.49 9.24
C LEU A 300 -2.18 -15.08 9.64
N GLY A 301 -2.72 -14.59 10.75
CA GLY A 301 -2.34 -13.31 11.34
C GLY A 301 -1.29 -13.51 12.44
N TYR A 302 -0.23 -12.71 12.41
CA TYR A 302 0.89 -12.77 13.34
C TYR A 302 1.16 -11.43 14.05
N SER A 303 1.93 -11.51 15.13
CA SER A 303 2.59 -10.38 15.76
C SER A 303 3.58 -9.69 14.80
N SER A 304 3.98 -8.45 15.13
CA SER A 304 4.91 -7.66 14.30
C SER A 304 6.28 -8.31 14.10
N ASP A 305 6.71 -9.15 15.04
CA ASP A 305 7.95 -9.93 15.00
C ASP A 305 7.76 -11.35 14.43
N MET A 306 6.54 -11.70 14.03
CA MET A 306 6.15 -13.03 13.54
C MET A 306 6.43 -14.19 14.52
N GLU A 307 6.62 -13.91 15.81
CA GLU A 307 6.85 -14.94 16.82
C GLU A 307 5.55 -15.61 17.32
N GLU A 308 4.44 -14.89 17.29
CA GLU A 308 3.14 -15.35 17.79
C GLU A 308 2.09 -15.34 16.68
N MET A 309 1.42 -16.48 16.46
CA MET A 309 0.23 -16.58 15.61
C MET A 309 -1.01 -16.24 16.43
N LEU A 310 -1.89 -15.42 15.86
CA LEU A 310 -2.95 -14.72 16.57
C LEU A 310 -4.33 -15.00 16.00
N THR A 311 -4.42 -15.02 14.67
CA THR A 311 -5.67 -15.24 13.95
C THR A 311 -5.47 -16.22 12.82
N ILE A 312 -6.54 -16.91 12.46
CA ILE A 312 -6.64 -17.79 11.29
C ILE A 312 -7.98 -17.47 10.67
N ASP A 313 -7.95 -16.91 9.46
CA ASP A 313 -9.13 -16.40 8.79
C ASP A 313 -9.22 -16.95 7.37
N ASN A 314 -10.43 -17.32 6.95
CA ASN A 314 -10.71 -17.57 5.54
C ASN A 314 -11.09 -16.24 4.90
N LYS A 315 -10.32 -15.82 3.90
CA LYS A 315 -10.47 -14.53 3.24
C LYS A 315 -10.61 -14.71 1.73
N VAL A 316 -11.43 -13.86 1.12
CA VAL A 316 -11.34 -13.61 -0.32
C VAL A 316 -10.31 -12.51 -0.49
N LEU A 317 -9.22 -12.83 -1.18
CA LEU A 317 -8.14 -11.93 -1.50
C LEU A 317 -8.17 -11.60 -2.99
N ARG A 318 -7.71 -10.41 -3.33
CA ARG A 318 -7.46 -9.97 -4.69
C ARG A 318 -5.96 -9.91 -4.93
N ALA A 319 -5.47 -10.76 -5.82
CA ALA A 319 -4.10 -10.70 -6.31
C ALA A 319 -4.06 -9.93 -7.63
N SER A 320 -3.08 -9.05 -7.77
CA SER A 320 -2.82 -8.35 -9.03
C SER A 320 -1.35 -8.30 -9.35
N GLY A 321 -1.03 -8.09 -10.61
CA GLY A 321 0.35 -8.14 -11.08
C GLY A 321 0.51 -7.99 -12.58
N THR A 322 1.70 -8.34 -13.04
CA THR A 322 2.05 -8.35 -14.46
C THR A 322 2.49 -9.74 -14.89
N VAL A 323 2.20 -10.09 -16.14
CA VAL A 323 2.57 -11.38 -16.72
C VAL A 323 3.00 -11.19 -18.17
N SER A 324 3.95 -12.01 -18.61
CA SER A 324 4.35 -12.11 -20.02
C SER A 324 4.24 -13.54 -20.52
N PHE A 325 3.79 -13.66 -21.77
CA PHE A 325 3.55 -14.93 -22.43
C PHE A 325 4.21 -14.95 -23.80
N THR A 326 4.63 -16.13 -24.25
CA THR A 326 4.82 -16.38 -25.68
C THR A 326 3.47 -16.48 -26.38
N THR A 327 3.45 -16.30 -27.70
CA THR A 327 2.26 -16.53 -28.54
C THR A 327 1.69 -17.95 -28.43
N ASP A 328 2.53 -18.94 -28.09
CA ASP A 328 2.11 -20.33 -27.80
C ASP A 328 1.59 -20.54 -26.36
N GLY A 329 1.42 -19.46 -25.59
CA GLY A 329 0.85 -19.48 -24.23
C GLY A 329 1.78 -19.95 -23.11
N ASN A 330 3.09 -20.07 -23.36
CA ASN A 330 4.08 -20.30 -22.30
C ASN A 330 4.33 -19.02 -21.51
N ILE A 331 4.39 -19.13 -20.19
CA ILE A 331 4.69 -18.02 -19.30
C ILE A 331 6.20 -17.76 -19.32
N GLN A 332 6.61 -16.53 -19.62
CA GLN A 332 8.01 -16.09 -19.61
C GLN A 332 8.35 -15.41 -18.28
N LYS A 333 7.45 -14.55 -17.79
CA LYS A 333 7.57 -13.85 -16.51
C LYS A 333 6.21 -13.74 -15.85
N PHE A 334 6.18 -13.87 -14.53
CA PHE A 334 5.00 -13.69 -13.70
C PHE A 334 5.40 -13.01 -12.40
N GLU A 335 4.70 -11.94 -12.02
CA GLU A 335 5.00 -11.15 -10.83
C GLU A 335 3.71 -10.70 -10.16
N VAL A 336 3.51 -11.16 -8.92
CA VAL A 336 2.47 -10.64 -8.01
C VAL A 336 2.98 -9.34 -7.42
N SER A 337 2.37 -8.22 -7.80
CA SER A 337 2.72 -6.90 -7.26
C SER A 337 2.00 -6.59 -5.96
N ARG A 338 0.79 -7.13 -5.80
CA ARG A 338 -0.12 -6.77 -4.72
C ARG A 338 -1.05 -7.93 -4.38
N LEU A 339 -1.30 -8.09 -3.08
CA LEU A 339 -2.30 -8.98 -2.53
C LEU A 339 -3.06 -8.21 -1.43
N GLU A 340 -4.34 -8.00 -1.63
CA GLU A 340 -5.20 -7.21 -0.74
C GLU A 340 -6.52 -7.95 -0.46
N ALA A 341 -7.25 -7.56 0.58
CA ALA A 341 -8.59 -8.07 0.81
C ALA A 341 -9.53 -7.65 -0.32
N HIS A 342 -10.46 -8.54 -0.69
CA HIS A 342 -11.49 -8.23 -1.66
C HIS A 342 -12.25 -6.94 -1.25
N PRO A 343 -12.65 -6.07 -2.19
CA PRO A 343 -13.46 -4.86 -1.96
C PRO A 343 -14.59 -5.00 -0.93
N ASP A 344 -15.29 -6.13 -1.00
CA ASP A 344 -16.45 -6.44 -0.15
C ASP A 344 -16.08 -7.02 1.23
N ASP A 345 -14.80 -7.07 1.61
CA ASP A 345 -14.41 -7.59 2.92
C ASP A 345 -15.00 -6.72 4.05
N PRO A 346 -15.71 -7.32 5.02
CA PRO A 346 -16.40 -6.58 6.08
C PRO A 346 -15.45 -5.77 6.98
N ASN A 347 -14.17 -6.14 7.04
CA ASN A 347 -13.19 -5.48 7.90
C ASN A 347 -12.52 -4.26 7.23
N HIS A 348 -12.76 -3.97 5.95
CA HIS A 348 -12.27 -2.74 5.31
C HIS A 348 -12.74 -1.49 6.07
N ARG A 349 -14.03 -1.45 6.41
CA ARG A 349 -14.61 -0.34 7.18
C ARG A 349 -13.99 -0.21 8.58
N LEU A 350 -13.60 -1.32 9.21
CA LEU A 350 -12.93 -1.31 10.50
C LEU A 350 -11.55 -0.64 10.38
N TRP A 351 -10.75 -1.02 9.37
CA TRP A 351 -9.46 -0.41 9.12
C TRP A 351 -9.57 1.06 8.72
N GLU A 352 -10.58 1.44 7.91
CA GLU A 352 -10.84 2.85 7.63
C GLU A 352 -11.13 3.67 8.91
N LEU A 353 -11.92 3.12 9.83
CA LEU A 353 -12.25 3.80 11.09
C LEU A 353 -11.02 3.92 11.98
N LEU A 354 -10.19 2.88 12.04
CA LEU A 354 -8.93 2.88 12.77
C LEU A 354 -7.95 3.90 12.19
N ASP A 355 -7.82 3.96 10.86
CA ASP A 355 -7.00 4.94 10.17
C ASP A 355 -7.48 6.37 10.44
N LYS A 356 -8.79 6.64 10.33
CA LYS A 356 -9.39 7.94 10.67
C LYS A 356 -9.16 8.33 12.13
N ALA A 357 -9.05 7.35 13.02
CA ALA A 357 -8.78 7.56 14.43
C ALA A 357 -7.29 7.58 14.78
N GLY A 358 -6.39 7.35 13.80
CA GLY A 358 -4.94 7.39 13.98
C GLY A 358 -4.32 6.10 14.53
N PHE A 359 -5.02 4.97 14.44
CA PHE A 359 -4.58 3.67 14.94
C PHE A 359 -4.01 2.82 13.80
N ALA A 360 -2.72 2.97 13.51
CA ALA A 360 -2.08 2.21 12.45
C ALA A 360 -1.65 0.79 12.87
N GLU A 361 -1.39 0.54 14.17
CA GLU A 361 -0.79 -0.71 14.63
C GLU A 361 -1.22 -1.12 16.05
N ARG A 362 -1.05 -2.41 16.35
CA ARG A 362 -1.36 -3.18 17.57
C ARG A 362 -1.12 -2.46 18.91
N ASN A 363 -0.08 -1.63 18.99
CA ASN A 363 0.27 -0.88 20.22
C ASN A 363 -0.59 0.36 20.49
N SER A 364 -1.39 0.78 19.51
CA SER A 364 -2.17 2.01 19.60
C SER A 364 -3.61 1.78 20.09
N LEU A 365 -4.24 0.65 19.77
CA LEU A 365 -5.60 0.33 20.20
C LEU A 365 -5.66 -0.04 21.70
N GLY A 366 -4.75 -0.89 22.19
CA GLY A 366 -4.66 -1.24 23.61
C GLY A 366 -4.38 -0.03 24.50
N LYS A 367 -3.48 0.86 24.05
CA LYS A 367 -3.20 2.14 24.71
C LYS A 367 -4.38 3.10 24.64
N TYR A 368 -5.06 3.21 23.50
CA TYR A 368 -6.26 4.04 23.34
C TYR A 368 -7.43 3.61 24.21
N LEU A 369 -7.66 2.29 24.34
CA LEU A 369 -8.69 1.76 25.24
C LEU A 369 -8.35 2.10 26.70
N THR A 370 -7.08 1.99 27.07
CA THR A 370 -6.58 2.39 28.40
C THR A 370 -6.76 3.89 28.65
N ASP A 371 -6.43 4.73 27.66
CA ASP A 371 -6.59 6.17 27.74
C ASP A 371 -8.09 6.58 27.76
N ARG A 372 -8.95 6.02 26.92
CA ARG A 372 -10.40 6.33 26.88
C ARG A 372 -11.15 5.87 28.15
N LEU A 373 -10.75 4.74 28.73
CA LEU A 373 -11.23 4.30 30.06
C LEU A 373 -10.85 5.30 31.15
N GLN A 374 -9.63 5.87 31.09
CA GLN A 374 -9.20 6.91 32.02
C GLN A 374 -9.97 8.23 31.86
N ILE A 375 -10.48 8.55 30.66
CA ILE A 375 -11.15 9.82 30.35
C ILE A 375 -12.71 9.68 30.30
N GLY A 376 -13.27 8.50 30.53
CA GLY A 376 -14.72 8.28 30.69
C GLY A 376 -15.58 8.42 29.41
N LEU A 377 -14.99 8.27 28.23
CA LEU A 377 -15.67 8.44 26.93
C LEU A 377 -16.21 7.11 26.39
N THR A 378 -17.47 7.08 25.95
CA THR A 378 -18.10 5.91 25.33
C THR A 378 -17.55 5.61 23.93
N LEU A 379 -17.34 4.33 23.62
CA LEU A 379 -16.93 3.86 22.29
C LEU A 379 -18.13 3.85 21.32
N PRO A 380 -17.91 4.04 20.01
CA PRO A 380 -18.93 3.83 18.98
C PRO A 380 -19.55 2.43 19.05
N PRO A 381 -20.87 2.27 18.78
CA PRO A 381 -21.56 0.98 18.85
C PRO A 381 -20.95 -0.10 17.95
N GLU A 382 -20.43 0.25 16.76
CA GLU A 382 -19.83 -0.74 15.87
C GLU A 382 -18.50 -1.27 16.40
N ILE A 383 -17.71 -0.43 17.09
CA ILE A 383 -16.48 -0.85 17.78
C ILE A 383 -16.83 -1.74 18.97
N MET A 384 -17.90 -1.42 19.72
CA MET A 384 -18.40 -2.26 20.81
C MET A 384 -18.85 -3.63 20.31
N GLU A 385 -19.49 -3.71 19.14
CA GLU A 385 -19.95 -4.96 18.57
C GLU A 385 -18.79 -5.81 18.02
N ALA A 386 -17.81 -5.19 17.35
CA ALA A 386 -16.57 -5.86 16.97
C ALA A 386 -15.84 -6.43 18.20
N MET A 387 -15.72 -5.63 19.29
CA MET A 387 -15.12 -6.08 20.54
C MET A 387 -15.91 -7.21 21.23
N ARG A 388 -17.25 -7.19 21.17
CA ARG A 388 -18.08 -8.29 21.68
C ARG A 388 -17.85 -9.59 20.89
N ARG A 389 -17.69 -9.51 19.56
CA ARG A 389 -17.36 -10.67 18.73
C ARG A 389 -15.96 -11.20 19.04
N THR A 390 -14.96 -10.32 19.16
CA THR A 390 -13.60 -10.69 19.55
C THR A 390 -13.57 -11.29 20.97
N ALA A 391 -14.34 -10.77 21.93
CA ALA A 391 -14.42 -11.31 23.28
C ALA A 391 -15.13 -12.68 23.35
N GLN A 392 -16.13 -12.91 22.50
CA GLN A 392 -16.80 -14.21 22.39
C GLN A 392 -15.89 -15.28 21.77
N LEU A 393 -15.09 -14.91 20.77
CA LEU A 393 -14.09 -15.77 20.13
C LEU A 393 -12.85 -16.00 21.03
N ALA A 394 -12.47 -15.04 21.87
CA ALA A 394 -11.34 -15.11 22.80
C ALA A 394 -11.57 -16.01 24.04
N SER A 395 -12.71 -16.71 24.13
CA SER A 395 -12.94 -17.74 25.16
C SER A 395 -11.96 -18.92 25.08
N GLY A 396 -11.06 -18.95 24.09
CA GLY A 396 -9.95 -19.91 23.96
C GLY A 396 -8.54 -19.32 23.76
N LEU A 397 -8.32 -17.99 23.82
CA LEU A 397 -7.02 -17.36 23.58
C LEU A 397 -6.58 -16.50 24.77
N THR A 398 -5.34 -16.68 25.24
CA THR A 398 -4.73 -15.91 26.33
C THR A 398 -4.33 -14.53 25.87
N LEU A 399 -5.25 -13.57 25.98
CA LEU A 399 -4.92 -12.14 25.93
C LEU A 399 -4.09 -11.75 27.18
N PRO A 400 -3.22 -10.73 27.10
CA PRO A 400 -2.53 -10.17 28.26
C PRO A 400 -3.54 -9.77 29.35
N PRO A 401 -3.26 -10.01 30.64
CA PRO A 401 -4.21 -9.75 31.74
C PRO A 401 -4.74 -8.31 31.75
N GLU A 402 -3.90 -7.34 31.39
CA GLU A 402 -4.28 -5.93 31.32
C GLU A 402 -5.30 -5.64 30.21
N THR A 403 -5.19 -6.31 29.06
CA THR A 403 -6.14 -6.19 27.95
C THR A 403 -7.46 -6.87 28.27
N MET A 404 -7.40 -8.04 28.92
CA MET A 404 -8.59 -8.75 29.42
C MET A 404 -9.35 -7.91 30.44
N GLU A 405 -8.62 -7.29 31.38
CA GLU A 405 -9.24 -6.47 32.42
C GLU A 405 -9.80 -5.15 31.86
N ALA A 406 -9.14 -4.54 30.87
CA ALA A 406 -9.66 -3.38 30.17
C ALA A 406 -10.94 -3.72 29.39
N MET A 407 -10.95 -4.81 28.62
CA MET A 407 -12.14 -5.26 27.88
C MET A 407 -13.30 -5.61 28.82
N ARG A 408 -13.02 -6.30 29.93
CA ARG A 408 -14.02 -6.63 30.94
C ARG A 408 -14.66 -5.39 31.54
N LYS A 409 -13.86 -4.38 31.92
CA LYS A 409 -14.37 -3.11 32.46
C LYS A 409 -15.22 -2.33 31.46
N VAL A 410 -14.88 -2.37 30.17
CA VAL A 410 -15.70 -1.75 29.09
C VAL A 410 -17.05 -2.47 28.95
N LEU A 411 -17.06 -3.80 29.00
CA LEU A 411 -18.29 -4.59 28.89
C LEU A 411 -19.20 -4.44 30.12
N GLU A 412 -18.63 -4.41 31.33
CA GLU A 412 -19.37 -4.15 32.57
C GLU A 412 -19.99 -2.74 32.57
N ALA A 413 -19.24 -1.71 32.19
CA ALA A 413 -19.75 -0.33 32.10
C ALA A 413 -20.83 -0.14 31.01
N ALA A 414 -20.83 -0.99 29.97
CA ALA A 414 -21.88 -0.99 28.95
C ALA A 414 -23.15 -1.71 29.44
N ALA A 415 -23.02 -2.78 30.23
CA ALA A 415 -24.14 -3.50 30.81
C ALA A 415 -24.86 -2.66 31.90
N GLU A 416 -24.13 -1.89 32.70
CA GLU A 416 -24.72 -0.98 33.71
C GLU A 416 -25.54 0.17 33.10
N LYS A 417 -25.35 0.49 31.81
CA LYS A 417 -26.16 1.50 31.10
C LYS A 417 -27.42 0.93 30.45
N GLU A 418 -27.58 -0.40 30.43
CA GLU A 418 -28.74 -1.09 29.84
C GLU A 418 -29.78 -1.53 30.90
N GLU A 419 -29.56 -1.31 32.21
CA GLU A 419 -30.61 -1.51 33.23
C GLU A 419 -31.56 -0.30 33.28
N PRO A 420 -32.86 -0.45 32.95
CA PRO A 420 -33.82 0.64 33.11
C PRO A 420 -34.19 0.81 34.59
N ASP A 421 -34.10 2.07 35.04
CA ASP A 421 -34.50 2.57 36.36
C ASP A 421 -36.03 2.42 36.54
N GLU A 422 -36.49 1.23 36.89
CA GLU A 422 -37.90 0.93 37.12
C GLU A 422 -38.33 1.39 38.52
N LYS A 423 -38.49 2.70 38.69
CA LYS A 423 -39.29 3.29 39.77
C LYS A 423 -40.64 3.74 39.23
N ILE A 424 -41.60 2.83 39.25
CA ILE A 424 -43.02 3.15 39.10
C ILE A 424 -43.52 3.77 40.41
N PRO A 425 -44.04 5.01 40.45
CA PRO A 425 -44.75 5.51 41.63
C PRO A 425 -46.12 4.84 41.70
N ASN A 426 -46.41 4.19 42.83
CA ASN A 426 -47.72 3.66 43.17
C ASN A 426 -48.80 4.76 43.12
N ALA A 427 -49.78 4.61 42.22
CA ALA A 427 -51.04 5.32 42.27
C ALA A 427 -52.00 4.59 43.22
N GLU A 428 -52.53 5.30 44.22
CA GLU A 428 -53.59 4.82 45.10
C GLU A 428 -54.89 4.55 44.31
N PRO A 429 -55.64 3.47 44.62
CA PRO A 429 -56.95 3.25 44.03
C PRO A 429 -58.02 3.95 44.89
N SER A 430 -58.78 4.87 44.28
CA SER A 430 -60.08 5.30 44.81
C SER A 430 -61.13 4.21 44.53
N PRO A 431 -61.93 3.76 45.51
CA PRO A 431 -63.10 2.94 45.23
C PRO A 431 -64.33 3.83 45.00
N LYS A 432 -65.16 3.38 44.05
CA LYS A 432 -66.50 3.91 43.80
C LYS A 432 -67.42 3.62 45.00
N SER A 433 -68.03 4.67 45.56
CA SER A 433 -69.49 4.85 45.76
C SER A 433 -69.75 6.15 46.50
#